data_AF-A0A7L9FLE4-F1
#
_entry.id   AF-A0A7L9FLE4-F1
#
_cell.length_a   1.000
_cell.length_b   1.000
_cell.length_c   1.000
_cell.angle_alpha   90.00
_cell.angle_beta   90.00
_cell.angle_gamma   90.00
#
_symmetry.space_group_name_H-M   'P 1'
#
loop_
_entity.id
_entity.type
_entity.pdbx_description
1 polymer ?
#
loop_
_entity_poly.entity_id
_entity_poly.type
_entity_poly.pdbx_seq_one_letter_code
_entity_poly.pdbx_strand_id
1 'polypeptide(L)'
;MARLYFAGLQLEGDRGLSSDDVILYRLLELLPNFPEGVGVFFLPTVSDQKVEDRGKTRIWIHHFASWSDYVIMSRPLSFSVDEVEEIALKLKQKGNYKLIASIASHRLSSLKMLAGRLADKVDGFEVDLGLLYLLAGGRRGFEAYAIDILEEFISSSSKPVMVKLNPIAPLSQEFIRQLKSIGITALVFSPHVIYSVGNEFFRVHSTYLSKIYALIWAKLIATSDIPSAYISDVPEDTLSDFTVERSFDILLYDTALLRHVVDLPQINKFDDEFLVKWVKIPERLRPAVNTREEPHCIKVCPFKAFSPSGFAPEATSEILVASENCDRCGLCLSCCRSARFVAVISPE
;
A
#
# COMPACT_ATOMS: atom_id res chain seq x y z
N MET A 1 -18.71 -6.88 -23.68
CA MET A 1 -18.62 -6.45 -22.28
C MET A 1 -18.94 -4.96 -22.21
N ALA A 2 -19.73 -4.52 -21.23
CA ALA A 2 -19.96 -3.10 -20.99
C ALA A 2 -18.62 -2.44 -20.62
N ARG A 3 -18.36 -1.23 -21.12
CA ARG A 3 -17.15 -0.47 -20.77
C ARG A 3 -17.36 0.15 -19.39
N LEU A 4 -16.51 -0.19 -18.44
CA LEU A 4 -16.48 0.45 -17.12
C LEU A 4 -15.72 1.77 -17.21
N TYR A 5 -16.20 2.80 -16.53
CA TYR A 5 -15.53 4.10 -16.43
C TYR A 5 -15.35 4.49 -14.97
N PHE A 6 -14.18 5.01 -14.63
CA PHE A 6 -13.87 5.56 -13.31
C PHE A 6 -13.02 6.82 -13.48
N ALA A 7 -13.38 7.93 -12.84
CA ALA A 7 -12.68 9.22 -12.96
C ALA A 7 -12.48 9.69 -14.43
N GLY A 8 -13.43 9.36 -15.32
CA GLY A 8 -13.32 9.65 -16.76
C GLY A 8 -12.38 8.72 -17.54
N LEU A 9 -11.77 7.73 -16.89
CA LEU A 9 -10.89 6.73 -17.51
C LEU A 9 -11.68 5.46 -17.82
N GLN A 10 -11.49 4.92 -19.02
CA GLN A 10 -12.04 3.62 -19.39
C GLN A 10 -11.18 2.51 -18.77
N LEU A 11 -11.82 1.62 -17.98
CA LEU A 11 -11.18 0.50 -17.31
C LEU A 11 -11.52 -0.83 -18.01
N GLU A 12 -10.61 -1.80 -17.88
CA GLU A 12 -10.81 -3.18 -18.36
C GLU A 12 -11.49 -4.08 -17.32
N GLY A 13 -11.54 -3.64 -16.05
CA GLY A 13 -12.17 -4.37 -14.93
C GLY A 13 -12.52 -3.43 -13.76
N ASP A 14 -13.35 -3.93 -12.85
CA ASP A 14 -13.90 -3.23 -11.66
C ASP A 14 -13.01 -3.33 -10.42
N ARG A 15 -11.82 -3.90 -10.58
CA ARG A 15 -10.85 -4.15 -9.51
C ARG A 15 -9.54 -3.42 -9.79
N GLY A 16 -8.87 -3.01 -8.73
CA GLY A 16 -7.57 -2.36 -8.80
C GLY A 16 -6.60 -2.81 -7.72
N LEU A 17 -5.32 -2.49 -7.90
CA LEU A 17 -4.31 -2.54 -6.84
C LEU A 17 -4.17 -1.15 -6.23
N SER A 18 -4.28 -1.06 -4.91
CA SER A 18 -4.22 0.18 -4.14
C SER A 18 -2.79 0.72 -4.01
N SER A 19 -2.66 2.05 -3.83
CA SER A 19 -1.40 2.72 -3.47
C SER A 19 -0.91 2.39 -2.06
N ASP A 20 -1.73 1.69 -1.29
CA ASP A 20 -1.43 1.33 0.08
C ASP A 20 -0.58 0.05 0.22
N ASP A 21 -0.48 -0.76 -0.84
CA ASP A 21 0.35 -1.96 -0.85
C ASP A 21 1.86 -1.65 -0.92
N VAL A 22 2.65 -2.40 -0.14
CA VAL A 22 4.10 -2.22 -0.03
C VAL A 22 4.92 -3.43 -0.48
N ILE A 23 4.27 -4.47 -1.03
CA ILE A 23 4.88 -5.77 -1.33
C ILE A 23 4.60 -6.22 -2.76
N LEU A 24 3.35 -6.26 -3.18
CA LEU A 24 2.90 -6.80 -4.47
C LEU A 24 3.53 -6.04 -5.64
N TYR A 25 3.71 -4.73 -5.52
CA TYR A 25 4.42 -3.94 -6.53
C TYR A 25 5.87 -4.39 -6.79
N ARG A 26 6.53 -5.00 -5.80
CA ARG A 26 7.89 -5.56 -5.92
C ARG A 26 7.88 -6.98 -6.46
N LEU A 27 6.72 -7.65 -6.45
CA LEU A 27 6.55 -9.02 -6.96
C LEU A 27 6.11 -9.07 -8.42
N LEU A 28 5.83 -7.92 -9.05
CA LEU A 28 5.32 -7.88 -10.42
C LEU A 28 6.18 -8.69 -11.40
N GLU A 29 7.51 -8.71 -11.24
CA GLU A 29 8.39 -9.50 -12.11
C GLU A 29 8.36 -11.01 -11.82
N LEU A 30 8.12 -11.38 -10.56
CA LEU A 30 8.15 -12.77 -10.10
C LEU A 30 6.82 -13.50 -10.34
N LEU A 31 5.75 -12.76 -10.61
CA LEU A 31 4.40 -13.28 -10.79
C LEU A 31 3.84 -12.81 -12.14
N PRO A 32 4.16 -13.50 -13.26
CA PRO A 32 3.77 -13.05 -14.60
C PRO A 32 2.26 -12.97 -14.81
N ASN A 33 1.48 -13.79 -14.09
CA ASN A 33 0.02 -13.84 -14.17
C ASN A 33 -0.67 -13.06 -13.05
N PHE A 34 0.09 -12.46 -12.12
CA PHE A 34 -0.48 -11.52 -11.17
C PHE A 34 -0.46 -10.13 -11.80
N PRO A 35 -1.60 -9.42 -11.91
CA PRO A 35 -2.91 -9.71 -11.31
C PRO A 35 -4.02 -9.86 -12.38
N GLU A 36 -4.45 -11.08 -12.67
CA GLU A 36 -5.65 -11.32 -13.49
C GLU A 36 -6.86 -10.51 -12.97
N GLY A 37 -7.58 -9.82 -13.87
CA GLY A 37 -8.80 -9.07 -13.54
C GLY A 37 -8.60 -7.65 -12.99
N VAL A 38 -7.36 -7.18 -12.81
CA VAL A 38 -7.08 -5.79 -12.38
C VAL A 38 -7.12 -4.82 -13.55
N GLY A 39 -8.03 -3.84 -13.48
CA GLY A 39 -8.22 -2.80 -14.51
C GLY A 39 -7.45 -1.51 -14.25
N VAL A 40 -7.03 -1.25 -13.00
CA VAL A 40 -6.35 -0.01 -12.60
C VAL A 40 -5.32 -0.24 -11.50
N PHE A 41 -4.19 0.46 -11.56
CA PHE A 41 -3.15 0.44 -10.54
C PHE A 41 -2.96 1.84 -9.96
N PHE A 42 -3.19 1.97 -8.66
CA PHE A 42 -2.81 3.13 -7.89
C PHE A 42 -1.40 2.88 -7.36
N LEU A 43 -0.41 3.49 -7.98
CA LEU A 43 1.00 3.26 -7.68
C LEU A 43 1.33 3.68 -6.24
N PRO A 44 2.36 3.08 -5.60
CA PRO A 44 2.72 3.40 -4.21
C PRO A 44 2.85 4.90 -3.97
N THR A 45 2.32 5.39 -2.85
CA THR A 45 2.37 6.81 -2.53
C THR A 45 3.79 7.32 -2.35
N VAL A 46 4.14 8.40 -3.04
CA VAL A 46 5.44 9.10 -2.92
C VAL A 46 5.28 10.51 -2.38
N SER A 47 6.33 11.02 -1.74
CA SER A 47 6.38 12.37 -1.16
C SER A 47 7.69 13.06 -1.50
N ASP A 48 7.74 14.38 -1.28
CA ASP A 48 8.97 15.17 -1.35
C ASP A 48 9.89 14.98 -0.12
N GLN A 49 9.38 14.38 0.95
CA GLN A 49 10.23 13.88 2.02
C GLN A 49 11.05 12.69 1.52
N LYS A 50 12.36 12.69 1.80
CA LYS A 50 13.24 11.58 1.40
C LYS A 50 12.72 10.28 2.00
N VAL A 51 12.66 9.24 1.16
CA VAL A 51 12.44 7.86 1.62
C VAL A 51 13.47 7.56 2.70
N GLU A 52 13.01 7.40 3.93
CA GLU A 52 13.87 6.97 5.01
C GLU A 52 14.37 5.55 4.72
N ASP A 53 15.69 5.44 4.65
CA ASP A 53 16.49 4.21 4.76
C ASP A 53 15.91 2.95 4.10
N ARG A 54 16.39 2.62 2.89
CA ARG A 54 16.09 1.35 2.18
C ARG A 54 16.32 0.10 3.04
N GLY A 55 17.14 0.18 4.10
CA GLY A 55 17.36 -0.93 5.03
C GLY A 55 16.21 -1.19 6.00
N LYS A 56 15.27 -0.25 6.19
CA LYS A 56 14.12 -0.47 7.09
C LYS A 56 13.11 -1.43 6.47
N THR A 57 12.50 -2.28 7.29
CA THR A 57 11.36 -3.13 6.92
C THR A 57 10.15 -2.30 6.50
N ARG A 58 9.29 -2.87 5.65
CA ARG A 58 8.09 -2.20 5.11
C ARG A 58 6.79 -2.72 5.71
N ILE A 59 6.79 -3.93 6.28
CA ILE A 59 5.57 -4.58 6.79
C ILE A 59 5.88 -5.34 8.07
N TRP A 60 4.90 -5.34 8.98
CA TRP A 60 4.96 -6.05 10.24
C TRP A 60 3.59 -6.57 10.65
N ILE A 61 3.50 -7.83 11.04
CA ILE A 61 2.26 -8.46 11.50
C ILE A 61 2.17 -8.37 13.02
N HIS A 62 1.15 -7.68 13.53
CA HIS A 62 0.80 -7.64 14.94
C HIS A 62 -0.18 -8.75 15.31
N HIS A 63 -1.16 -9.00 14.45
CA HIS A 63 -2.11 -10.08 14.64
C HIS A 63 -2.47 -10.73 13.32
N PHE A 64 -2.58 -12.05 13.35
CA PHE A 64 -3.08 -12.83 12.25
C PHE A 64 -3.71 -14.11 12.78
N ALA A 65 -5.03 -14.20 12.78
CA ALA A 65 -5.75 -15.45 12.98
C ALA A 65 -6.13 -16.10 11.64
N SER A 66 -6.44 -15.27 10.63
CA SER A 66 -6.77 -15.69 9.26
C SER A 66 -6.72 -14.49 8.31
N TRP A 67 -6.85 -14.71 7.00
CA TRP A 67 -7.04 -13.61 6.03
C TRP A 67 -8.35 -12.83 6.21
N SER A 68 -9.28 -13.34 7.02
CA SER A 68 -10.47 -12.59 7.45
C SER A 68 -10.30 -11.86 8.79
N ASP A 69 -9.18 -12.07 9.49
CA ASP A 69 -8.92 -11.54 10.83
C ASP A 69 -7.41 -11.28 11.03
N TYR A 70 -7.00 -10.05 10.74
CA TYR A 70 -5.62 -9.61 10.90
C TYR A 70 -5.51 -8.14 11.30
N VAL A 71 -4.34 -7.81 11.86
CA VAL A 71 -3.83 -6.45 12.00
C VAL A 71 -2.38 -6.43 11.54
N ILE A 72 -2.15 -5.72 10.44
CA ILE A 72 -0.86 -5.56 9.80
C ILE A 72 -0.51 -4.08 9.82
N MET A 73 0.76 -3.78 10.08
CA MET A 73 1.30 -2.44 9.91
C MET A 73 2.18 -2.39 8.68
N SER A 74 2.02 -1.35 7.87
CA SER A 74 2.90 -1.06 6.74
C SER A 74 3.53 0.32 6.87
N ARG A 75 4.70 0.49 6.23
CA ARG A 75 5.42 1.75 6.14
C ARG A 75 4.91 2.53 4.92
N PRO A 76 4.06 3.56 5.09
CA PRO A 76 3.75 4.46 3.98
C PRO A 76 5.04 5.18 3.53
N LEU A 77 5.08 5.60 2.26
CA LEU A 77 6.26 6.27 1.66
C LEU A 77 7.53 5.39 1.64
N SER A 78 7.36 4.06 1.51
CA SER A 78 8.49 3.12 1.44
C SER A 78 9.15 2.99 0.07
N PHE A 79 8.61 3.67 -0.95
CA PHE A 79 9.11 3.68 -2.33
C PHE A 79 9.66 5.06 -2.69
N SER A 80 10.75 5.10 -3.45
CA SER A 80 11.22 6.33 -4.07
C SER A 80 10.43 6.65 -5.34
N VAL A 81 10.48 7.91 -5.77
CA VAL A 81 9.91 8.32 -7.05
C VAL A 81 10.50 7.50 -8.19
N ASP A 82 11.81 7.26 -8.19
CA ASP A 82 12.49 6.46 -9.23
C ASP A 82 11.93 5.02 -9.28
N GLU A 83 11.70 4.40 -8.12
CA GLU A 83 11.13 3.05 -8.05
C GLU A 83 9.69 3.02 -8.57
N VAL A 84 8.90 4.04 -8.28
CA VAL A 84 7.54 4.18 -8.81
C VAL A 84 7.55 4.41 -10.33
N GLU A 85 8.49 5.19 -10.85
CA GLU A 85 8.67 5.37 -12.30
C GLU A 85 9.00 4.03 -12.99
N GLU A 86 9.90 3.23 -12.41
CA GLU A 86 10.24 1.90 -12.91
C GLU A 86 9.02 0.96 -12.90
N ILE A 87 8.25 0.95 -11.82
CA ILE A 87 7.01 0.16 -11.71
C ILE A 87 6.02 0.57 -12.79
N ALA A 88 5.81 1.88 -13.00
CA ALA A 88 4.89 2.38 -14.02
C ALA A 88 5.29 1.93 -15.44
N LEU A 89 6.59 2.01 -15.76
CA LEU A 89 7.11 1.56 -17.04
C LEU A 89 6.91 0.06 -17.25
N LYS A 90 7.18 -0.75 -16.22
CA LYS A 90 6.97 -2.21 -16.27
C LYS A 90 5.50 -2.57 -16.47
N LEU A 91 4.59 -1.91 -15.76
CA LEU A 91 3.15 -2.14 -15.92
C LEU A 91 2.66 -1.79 -17.33
N LYS A 92 3.12 -0.66 -17.90
CA LYS A 92 2.81 -0.29 -19.29
C LYS A 92 3.29 -1.32 -20.32
N GLN A 93 4.42 -1.98 -20.06
CA GLN A 93 4.94 -3.02 -20.95
C GLN A 93 4.12 -4.32 -20.86
N LYS A 94 3.50 -4.59 -19.72
CA LYS A 94 2.72 -5.82 -19.47
C LYS A 94 1.29 -5.77 -20.00
N GLY A 95 0.71 -4.57 -20.18
CA GLY A 95 -0.67 -4.44 -20.62
C GLY A 95 -1.14 -3.00 -20.69
N ASN A 96 -2.37 -2.83 -21.15
CA ASN A 96 -3.02 -1.53 -21.31
C ASN A 96 -3.76 -1.09 -20.03
N TYR A 97 -3.07 -1.18 -18.90
CA TYR A 97 -3.63 -0.82 -17.60
C TYR A 97 -3.72 0.68 -17.42
N LYS A 98 -4.71 1.14 -16.64
CA LYS A 98 -4.74 2.52 -16.15
C LYS A 98 -3.85 2.67 -14.94
N LEU A 99 -2.95 3.65 -14.98
CA LEU A 99 -1.97 3.90 -13.93
C LEU A 99 -2.26 5.25 -13.27
N ILE A 100 -2.45 5.25 -11.96
CA ILE A 100 -2.69 6.46 -11.17
C ILE A 100 -1.50 6.67 -10.24
N ALA A 101 -0.82 7.82 -10.32
CA ALA A 101 0.27 8.15 -9.41
C ALA A 101 -0.30 8.68 -8.08
N SER A 102 -0.05 7.97 -6.97
CA SER A 102 -0.38 8.46 -5.64
C SER A 102 0.74 9.37 -5.10
N ILE A 103 0.40 10.58 -4.71
CA ILE A 103 1.35 11.60 -4.23
C ILE A 103 0.84 12.26 -2.94
N ALA A 104 1.77 12.61 -2.05
CA ALA A 104 1.47 13.32 -0.80
C ALA A 104 2.50 14.42 -0.52
N SER A 105 2.06 15.67 -0.38
CA SER A 105 2.91 16.75 0.11
C SER A 105 2.10 17.92 0.65
N HIS A 106 2.61 18.57 1.70
CA HIS A 106 2.08 19.81 2.27
C HIS A 106 2.48 21.06 1.45
N ARG A 107 3.14 20.89 0.30
CA ARG A 107 3.54 22.02 -0.56
C ARG A 107 3.03 21.80 -1.97
N LEU A 108 2.33 22.80 -2.50
CA LEU A 108 1.86 22.80 -3.89
C LEU A 108 3.03 22.63 -4.88
N SER A 109 4.16 23.29 -4.63
CA SER A 109 5.37 23.17 -5.48
C SER A 109 5.90 21.73 -5.54
N SER A 110 5.87 21.03 -4.41
CA SER A 110 6.27 19.63 -4.31
C SER A 110 5.28 18.71 -5.03
N LEU A 111 3.97 18.93 -4.89
CA LEU A 111 2.96 18.19 -5.66
C LEU A 111 3.16 18.37 -7.17
N LYS A 112 3.34 19.61 -7.63
CA LYS A 112 3.60 19.93 -9.05
C LYS A 112 4.88 19.28 -9.56
N MET A 113 5.94 19.26 -8.74
CA MET A 113 7.21 18.62 -9.09
C MET A 113 7.06 17.09 -9.23
N LEU A 114 6.41 16.42 -8.27
CA LEU A 114 6.14 14.99 -8.33
C LEU A 114 5.26 14.63 -9.53
N ALA A 115 4.20 15.41 -9.75
CA ALA A 115 3.29 15.23 -10.89
C ALA A 115 4.03 15.40 -12.22
N GLY A 116 4.87 16.42 -12.36
CA GLY A 116 5.66 16.67 -13.57
C GLY A 116 6.60 15.51 -13.92
N ARG A 117 7.21 14.85 -12.93
CA ARG A 117 8.06 13.67 -13.15
C ARG A 117 7.29 12.44 -13.66
N LEU A 118 6.04 12.30 -13.23
CA LEU A 118 5.20 11.13 -13.50
C LEU A 118 4.21 11.33 -14.66
N ALA A 119 3.99 12.57 -15.14
CA ALA A 119 2.92 12.93 -16.08
C ALA A 119 2.84 12.07 -17.34
N ASP A 120 3.98 11.77 -17.97
CA ASP A 120 4.04 10.95 -19.20
C ASP A 120 3.94 9.44 -18.91
N LYS A 121 4.05 9.06 -17.64
CA LYS A 121 4.06 7.67 -17.16
C LYS A 121 2.70 7.22 -16.63
N VAL A 122 1.75 8.13 -16.38
CA VAL A 122 0.46 7.81 -15.74
C VAL A 122 -0.75 8.42 -16.47
N ASP A 123 -1.93 7.90 -16.15
CA ASP A 123 -3.22 8.34 -16.67
C ASP A 123 -3.92 9.35 -15.74
N GLY A 124 -3.55 9.40 -14.46
CA GLY A 124 -4.13 10.30 -13.47
C GLY A 124 -3.27 10.43 -12.21
N PHE A 125 -3.69 11.32 -11.30
CA PHE A 125 -3.06 11.53 -10.01
C PHE A 125 -4.06 11.25 -8.87
N GLU A 126 -3.59 10.65 -7.79
CA GLU A 126 -4.26 10.55 -6.51
C GLU A 126 -3.49 11.40 -5.50
N VAL A 127 -4.16 12.32 -4.80
CA VAL A 127 -3.56 13.05 -3.68
C VAL A 127 -4.00 12.40 -2.37
N ASP A 128 -3.05 11.87 -1.59
CA ASP A 128 -3.30 11.25 -0.29
C ASP A 128 -3.41 12.32 0.81
N LEU A 129 -4.65 12.67 1.18
CA LEU A 129 -4.90 13.70 2.18
C LEU A 129 -4.58 13.26 3.60
N GLY A 130 -4.62 11.96 3.87
CA GLY A 130 -4.21 11.44 5.15
C GLY A 130 -2.72 11.72 5.40
N LEU A 131 -1.86 11.34 4.46
CA LEU A 131 -0.44 11.61 4.56
C LEU A 131 -0.15 13.11 4.49
N LEU A 132 -0.88 13.86 3.65
CA LEU A 132 -0.77 15.32 3.61
C LEU A 132 -1.05 15.94 4.99
N TYR A 133 -2.08 15.49 5.71
CA TYR A 133 -2.41 15.95 7.06
C TYR A 133 -1.27 15.73 8.05
N LEU A 134 -0.68 14.52 8.04
CA LEU A 134 0.45 14.21 8.90
C LEU A 134 1.71 15.02 8.52
N LEU A 135 2.00 15.15 7.22
CA LEU A 135 3.12 15.95 6.70
C LEU A 135 2.97 17.45 7.00
N ALA A 136 1.74 17.93 7.13
CA ALA A 136 1.42 19.30 7.54
C ALA A 136 1.43 19.50 9.08
N GLY A 137 1.78 18.47 9.85
CA GLY A 137 1.88 18.53 11.32
C GLY A 137 0.53 18.54 12.03
N GLY A 138 -0.51 17.93 11.45
CA GLY A 138 -1.82 17.80 12.10
C GLY A 138 -2.57 19.15 12.24
N ARG A 139 -2.41 20.03 11.25
CA ARG A 139 -2.85 21.43 11.27
C ARG A 139 -4.36 21.60 11.58
N ARG A 140 -4.71 22.57 12.44
CA ARG A 140 -6.11 23.05 12.60
C ARG A 140 -6.60 23.76 11.33
N GLY A 141 -7.84 23.50 10.92
CA GLY A 141 -8.38 24.05 9.67
C GLY A 141 -7.79 23.36 8.43
N PHE A 142 -7.44 22.07 8.56
CA PHE A 142 -6.86 21.28 7.47
C PHE A 142 -7.74 21.23 6.23
N GLU A 143 -9.07 21.11 6.37
CA GLU A 143 -10.00 21.02 5.25
C GLU A 143 -9.84 22.21 4.29
N ALA A 144 -9.94 23.45 4.79
CA ALA A 144 -9.77 24.65 3.97
C ALA A 144 -8.40 24.71 3.29
N TYR A 145 -7.35 24.41 4.04
CA TYR A 145 -5.98 24.36 3.50
C TYR A 145 -5.80 23.28 2.41
N ALA A 146 -6.43 22.12 2.57
CA ALA A 146 -6.40 21.05 1.58
C ALA A 146 -7.16 21.46 0.31
N ILE A 147 -8.31 22.13 0.45
CA ILE A 147 -9.08 22.69 -0.68
C ILE A 147 -8.21 23.68 -1.48
N ASP A 148 -7.59 24.66 -0.82
CA ASP A 148 -6.76 25.67 -1.51
C ASP A 148 -5.62 25.03 -2.31
N ILE A 149 -4.93 24.04 -1.73
CA ILE A 149 -3.85 23.33 -2.42
C ILE A 149 -4.38 22.49 -3.58
N LEU A 150 -5.49 21.78 -3.38
CA LEU A 150 -6.07 20.91 -4.39
C LEU A 150 -6.62 21.72 -5.57
N GLU A 151 -7.30 22.83 -5.32
CA GLU A 151 -7.84 23.71 -6.36
C GLU A 151 -6.73 24.20 -7.29
N GLU A 152 -5.63 24.68 -6.71
CA GLU A 152 -4.45 25.14 -7.45
C GLU A 152 -3.68 24.01 -8.15
N PHE A 153 -3.74 22.79 -7.62
CA PHE A 153 -3.14 21.63 -8.25
C PHE A 153 -3.99 21.16 -9.44
N ILE A 154 -5.32 21.09 -9.26
CA ILE A 154 -6.28 20.71 -10.30
C ILE A 154 -6.23 21.71 -11.45
N SER A 155 -6.22 23.02 -11.16
CA SER A 155 -6.20 24.08 -12.17
C SER A 155 -4.98 24.02 -13.11
N SER A 156 -3.90 23.37 -12.67
CA SER A 156 -2.65 23.24 -13.43
C SER A 156 -2.34 21.80 -13.88
N SER A 157 -3.15 20.82 -13.49
CA SER A 157 -2.98 19.43 -13.91
C SER A 157 -3.63 19.19 -15.27
N SER A 158 -2.89 18.58 -16.20
CA SER A 158 -3.43 18.12 -17.49
C SER A 158 -4.10 16.75 -17.42
N LYS A 159 -4.09 16.12 -16.23
CA LYS A 159 -4.60 14.77 -15.95
C LYS A 159 -5.69 14.82 -14.88
N PRO A 160 -6.64 13.85 -14.88
CA PRO A 160 -7.63 13.74 -13.82
C PRO A 160 -6.96 13.61 -12.45
N VAL A 161 -7.47 14.38 -11.49
CA VAL A 161 -7.00 14.37 -10.10
C VAL A 161 -8.07 13.74 -9.23
N MET A 162 -7.66 12.77 -8.43
CA MET A 162 -8.45 12.03 -7.46
C MET A 162 -7.93 12.36 -6.06
N VAL A 163 -8.77 12.13 -5.07
CA VAL A 163 -8.43 12.44 -3.68
C VAL A 163 -8.63 11.20 -2.84
N LYS A 164 -7.57 10.77 -2.13
CA LYS A 164 -7.64 9.66 -1.18
C LYS A 164 -7.90 10.19 0.24
N LEU A 165 -8.93 9.63 0.85
CA LEU A 165 -9.44 9.99 2.17
C LEU A 165 -9.17 8.85 3.15
N ASN A 166 -8.72 9.20 4.36
CA ASN A 166 -8.39 8.28 5.44
C ASN A 166 -9.10 8.73 6.73
N PRO A 167 -9.28 7.84 7.72
CA PRO A 167 -9.97 8.17 8.96
C PRO A 167 -9.34 9.26 9.81
N ILE A 168 -8.06 9.58 9.60
CA ILE A 168 -7.36 10.61 10.37
C ILE A 168 -7.72 12.03 9.91
N ALA A 169 -8.12 12.18 8.64
CA ALA A 169 -8.50 13.48 8.12
C ALA A 169 -9.94 13.78 8.59
N PRO A 170 -10.23 14.97 9.15
CA PRO A 170 -11.60 15.37 9.45
C PRO A 170 -12.42 15.36 8.17
N LEU A 171 -13.58 14.71 8.21
CA LEU A 171 -14.42 14.49 7.04
C LEU A 171 -15.86 14.90 7.34
N SER A 172 -16.31 15.91 6.61
CA SER A 172 -17.69 16.39 6.63
C SER A 172 -18.31 16.26 5.23
N GLN A 173 -19.64 16.20 5.17
CA GLN A 173 -20.35 16.28 3.88
C GLN A 173 -20.04 17.59 3.15
N GLU A 174 -19.82 18.67 3.89
CA GLU A 174 -19.43 19.96 3.32
C GLU A 174 -18.07 19.89 2.64
N PHE A 175 -17.08 19.25 3.28
CA PHE A 175 -15.78 19.05 2.67
C PHE A 175 -15.86 18.23 1.36
N ILE A 176 -16.70 17.19 1.31
CA ILE A 176 -16.95 16.43 0.07
C ILE A 176 -17.57 17.32 -1.03
N ARG A 177 -18.51 18.21 -0.68
CA ARG A 177 -19.07 19.17 -1.65
C ARG A 177 -18.03 20.16 -2.15
N GLN A 178 -17.14 20.63 -1.29
CA GLN A 178 -16.05 21.53 -1.66
C GLN A 178 -15.04 20.84 -2.59
N LEU A 179 -14.69 19.59 -2.30
CA LEU A 179 -13.86 18.77 -3.20
C LEU A 179 -14.53 18.65 -4.58
N LYS A 180 -15.84 18.40 -4.63
CA LYS A 180 -16.58 18.38 -5.89
C LYS A 180 -16.49 19.72 -6.64
N SER A 181 -16.69 20.85 -5.95
CA SER A 181 -16.72 22.17 -6.60
C SER A 181 -15.38 22.56 -7.22
N ILE A 182 -14.26 22.10 -6.66
CA ILE A 182 -12.92 22.36 -7.22
C ILE A 182 -12.56 21.39 -8.36
N GLY A 183 -13.43 20.45 -8.72
CA GLY A 183 -13.27 19.60 -9.89
C GLY A 183 -12.47 18.31 -9.68
N ILE A 184 -12.48 17.73 -8.48
CA ILE A 184 -11.96 16.36 -8.32
C ILE A 184 -12.74 15.38 -9.20
N THR A 185 -12.06 14.36 -9.72
CA THR A 185 -12.66 13.40 -10.65
C THR A 185 -13.15 12.12 -9.98
N ALA A 186 -12.61 11.78 -8.81
CA ALA A 186 -13.05 10.67 -7.99
C ALA A 186 -12.57 10.80 -6.53
N LEU A 187 -13.24 10.08 -5.64
CA LEU A 187 -12.84 9.86 -4.26
C LEU A 187 -12.33 8.44 -4.08
N VAL A 188 -11.21 8.29 -3.38
CA VAL A 188 -10.68 6.99 -2.96
C VAL A 188 -10.77 6.90 -1.44
N PHE A 189 -11.52 5.94 -0.93
CA PHE A 189 -11.72 5.77 0.50
C PHE A 189 -10.81 4.66 1.02
N SER A 190 -9.88 5.04 1.90
CA SER A 190 -9.02 4.13 2.62
C SER A 190 -9.59 3.90 4.04
N PRO A 191 -9.73 2.64 4.50
CA PRO A 191 -10.06 2.36 5.89
C PRO A 191 -8.86 2.47 6.82
N HIS A 192 -7.66 2.67 6.27
CA HIS A 192 -6.43 2.56 7.02
C HIS A 192 -6.20 3.79 7.89
N VAL A 193 -6.08 3.55 9.19
CA VAL A 193 -5.60 4.53 10.15
C VAL A 193 -4.10 4.69 9.91
N ILE A 194 -3.68 5.94 9.74
CA ILE A 194 -2.27 6.31 9.60
C ILE A 194 -1.86 7.17 10.79
N TYR A 195 -0.63 7.04 11.23
CA TYR A 195 -0.09 7.83 12.33
C TYR A 195 1.41 8.01 12.18
N SER A 196 1.97 8.94 12.96
CA SER A 196 3.41 9.20 13.01
C SER A 196 3.93 9.18 14.44
N VAL A 197 5.10 8.58 14.64
CA VAL A 197 5.87 8.67 15.89
C VAL A 197 7.26 9.22 15.57
N GLY A 198 7.52 10.46 15.99
CA GLY A 198 8.68 11.19 15.48
C GLY A 198 8.57 11.39 13.97
N ASN A 199 9.58 10.93 13.23
CA ASN A 199 9.60 10.98 11.76
C ASN A 199 9.15 9.66 11.10
N GLU A 200 8.80 8.65 11.89
CA GLU A 200 8.35 7.36 11.37
C GLU A 200 6.85 7.41 11.12
N PHE A 201 6.43 7.03 9.92
CA PHE A 201 5.02 6.90 9.57
C PHE A 201 4.60 5.43 9.56
N PHE A 202 3.34 5.20 9.91
CA PHE A 202 2.73 3.88 10.00
C PHE A 202 1.33 3.91 9.40
N ARG A 203 0.95 2.82 8.76
CA ARG A 203 -0.39 2.56 8.25
C ARG A 203 -0.89 1.25 8.80
N VAL A 204 -2.10 1.25 9.37
CA VAL A 204 -2.73 0.06 9.96
C VAL A 204 -3.74 -0.51 8.98
N HIS A 205 -3.55 -1.78 8.66
CA HIS A 205 -4.42 -2.62 7.83
C HIS A 205 -5.18 -3.58 8.74
N SER A 206 -6.50 -3.64 8.59
CA SER A 206 -7.34 -4.51 9.40
C SER A 206 -8.68 -4.78 8.72
N THR A 207 -9.04 -6.06 8.64
CA THR A 207 -10.33 -6.51 8.11
C THR A 207 -11.53 -5.93 8.87
N TYR A 208 -11.42 -5.75 10.19
CA TYR A 208 -12.47 -5.14 11.01
C TYR A 208 -12.62 -3.65 10.77
N LEU A 209 -11.50 -2.90 10.73
CA LEU A 209 -11.53 -1.47 10.39
C LEU A 209 -12.09 -1.28 8.98
N SER A 210 -11.71 -2.13 8.04
CA SER A 210 -12.24 -2.12 6.68
C SER A 210 -13.76 -2.20 6.67
N LYS A 211 -14.35 -3.24 7.27
CA LYS A 211 -15.82 -3.40 7.34
C LYS A 211 -16.52 -2.20 7.99
N ILE A 212 -15.98 -1.67 9.08
CA ILE A 212 -16.56 -0.52 9.79
C ILE A 212 -16.50 0.75 8.92
N TYR A 213 -15.35 1.05 8.35
CA TYR A 213 -15.18 2.25 7.53
C TYR A 213 -15.91 2.14 6.20
N ALA A 214 -16.09 0.95 5.63
CA ALA A 214 -16.94 0.77 4.45
C ALA A 214 -18.38 1.24 4.72
N LEU A 215 -18.95 0.93 5.89
CA LEU A 215 -20.27 1.45 6.31
C LEU A 215 -20.29 2.97 6.46
N ILE A 216 -19.27 3.54 7.09
CA ILE A 216 -19.15 5.00 7.31
C ILE A 216 -19.04 5.73 5.97
N TRP A 217 -18.17 5.25 5.08
CA TRP A 217 -17.94 5.84 3.77
C TRP A 217 -19.12 5.65 2.83
N ALA A 218 -19.77 4.48 2.82
CA ALA A 218 -20.99 4.22 2.05
C ALA A 218 -22.09 5.24 2.38
N LYS A 219 -22.28 5.57 3.66
CA LYS A 219 -23.22 6.61 4.09
C LYS A 219 -22.87 7.99 3.52
N LEU A 220 -21.59 8.32 3.44
CA LEU A 220 -21.13 9.62 2.93
C LEU A 220 -21.30 9.70 1.40
N ILE A 221 -20.93 8.65 0.66
CA ILE A 221 -21.07 8.63 -0.80
C ILE A 221 -22.51 8.48 -1.28
N ALA A 222 -23.42 7.93 -0.46
CA ALA A 222 -24.85 7.87 -0.81
C ALA A 222 -25.48 9.25 -1.06
N THR A 223 -24.79 10.33 -0.64
CA THR A 223 -25.18 11.73 -0.87
C THR A 223 -24.31 12.47 -1.90
N SER A 224 -23.39 11.76 -2.56
CA SER A 224 -22.46 12.29 -3.55
C SER A 224 -22.64 11.56 -4.89
N ASP A 225 -22.43 12.27 -5.98
CA ASP A 225 -22.39 11.77 -7.36
C ASP A 225 -20.94 11.68 -7.89
N ILE A 226 -19.94 11.89 -7.03
CA ILE A 226 -18.54 11.74 -7.38
C ILE A 226 -18.22 10.24 -7.44
N PRO A 227 -17.60 9.74 -8.53
CA PRO A 227 -17.15 8.36 -8.60
C PRO A 227 -16.28 7.97 -7.40
N SER A 228 -16.49 6.79 -6.86
CA SER A 228 -15.92 6.37 -5.59
C SER A 228 -15.21 5.02 -5.69
N ALA A 229 -14.02 4.95 -5.13
CA ALA A 229 -13.26 3.73 -4.95
C ALA A 229 -13.14 3.42 -3.47
N TYR A 230 -13.09 2.14 -3.11
CA TYR A 230 -12.82 1.72 -1.74
C TYR A 230 -11.65 0.75 -1.67
N ILE A 231 -10.70 1.01 -0.77
CA ILE A 231 -9.58 0.12 -0.49
C ILE A 231 -10.04 -0.93 0.52
N SER A 232 -10.02 -2.22 0.13
CA SER A 232 -10.53 -3.31 0.95
C SER A 232 -9.40 -4.21 1.46
N ASP A 233 -9.36 -4.37 2.78
CA ASP A 233 -8.60 -5.42 3.47
C ASP A 233 -9.34 -6.77 3.46
N VAL A 234 -10.60 -6.81 2.99
CA VAL A 234 -11.40 -8.03 2.96
C VAL A 234 -11.11 -8.80 1.68
N PRO A 235 -10.69 -10.08 1.75
CA PRO A 235 -10.43 -10.87 0.56
C PRO A 235 -11.67 -11.01 -0.33
N GLU A 236 -11.45 -10.87 -1.63
CA GLU A 236 -12.51 -10.81 -2.62
C GLU A 236 -13.47 -12.02 -2.62
N ASP A 237 -12.94 -13.22 -2.51
CA ASP A 237 -13.69 -14.47 -2.47
C ASP A 237 -14.60 -14.59 -1.23
N THR A 238 -14.43 -13.70 -0.25
CA THR A 238 -15.29 -13.61 0.94
C THR A 238 -16.36 -12.53 0.82
N LEU A 239 -16.32 -11.68 -0.21
CA LEU A 239 -17.32 -10.65 -0.47
C LEU A 239 -18.51 -11.25 -1.22
N SER A 240 -19.69 -11.18 -0.61
CA SER A 240 -20.96 -11.47 -1.30
C SER A 240 -21.46 -10.27 -2.09
N ASP A 241 -22.45 -10.47 -2.96
CA ASP A 241 -23.07 -9.40 -3.76
C ASP A 241 -23.74 -8.32 -2.90
N PHE A 242 -24.03 -8.61 -1.63
CA PHE A 242 -24.74 -7.71 -0.71
C PHE A 242 -23.82 -7.04 0.31
N THR A 243 -22.49 -7.20 0.20
CA THR A 243 -21.58 -6.55 1.14
C THR A 243 -21.48 -5.04 0.86
N VAL A 244 -21.24 -4.25 1.91
CA VAL A 244 -21.22 -2.79 1.79
C VAL A 244 -20.10 -2.29 0.88
N GLU A 245 -18.99 -3.02 0.78
CA GLU A 245 -17.88 -2.76 -0.12
C GLU A 245 -18.35 -2.70 -1.59
N ARG A 246 -19.42 -3.41 -1.96
CA ARG A 246 -20.01 -3.34 -3.31
C ARG A 246 -20.85 -2.09 -3.57
N SER A 247 -20.94 -1.17 -2.60
CA SER A 247 -21.62 0.13 -2.76
C SER A 247 -20.76 1.17 -3.50
N PHE A 248 -19.47 0.88 -3.69
CA PHE A 248 -18.50 1.75 -4.36
C PHE A 248 -18.34 1.32 -5.83
N ASP A 249 -17.96 2.26 -6.70
CA ASP A 249 -17.87 2.00 -8.14
C ASP A 249 -16.73 1.05 -8.50
N ILE A 250 -15.62 1.10 -7.76
CA ILE A 250 -14.49 0.18 -7.91
C ILE A 250 -13.95 -0.26 -6.54
N LEU A 251 -13.39 -1.48 -6.51
CA LEU A 251 -12.66 -2.00 -5.35
C LEU A 251 -11.16 -2.03 -5.62
N LEU A 252 -10.40 -1.46 -4.70
CA LEU A 252 -8.94 -1.52 -4.71
C LEU A 252 -8.49 -2.47 -3.61
N TYR A 253 -7.62 -3.42 -3.92
CA TYR A 253 -7.08 -4.34 -2.92
C TYR A 253 -5.63 -3.99 -2.59
N ASP A 254 -5.17 -4.39 -1.41
CA ASP A 254 -3.80 -4.19 -0.95
C ASP A 254 -3.23 -5.47 -0.30
N THR A 255 -3.02 -5.48 1.02
CA THR A 255 -2.57 -6.61 1.83
C THR A 255 -3.49 -7.82 1.71
N ALA A 256 -4.78 -7.62 1.42
CA ALA A 256 -5.72 -8.72 1.16
C ALA A 256 -5.25 -9.68 0.04
N LEU A 257 -4.53 -9.17 -0.98
CA LEU A 257 -4.00 -10.00 -2.08
C LEU A 257 -2.73 -10.76 -1.70
N LEU A 258 -2.10 -10.47 -0.56
CA LEU A 258 -0.93 -11.22 -0.10
C LEU A 258 -1.23 -12.70 0.13
N ARG A 259 -2.49 -13.07 0.39
CA ARG A 259 -2.94 -14.45 0.52
C ARG A 259 -2.61 -15.35 -0.67
N HIS A 260 -2.42 -14.77 -1.85
CA HIS A 260 -2.09 -15.52 -3.06
C HIS A 260 -0.59 -15.85 -3.16
N VAL A 261 0.25 -15.23 -2.33
CA VAL A 261 1.70 -15.28 -2.46
C VAL A 261 2.43 -15.74 -1.19
N VAL A 262 1.76 -15.70 -0.03
CA VAL A 262 2.33 -16.14 1.26
C VAL A 262 1.39 -17.02 2.06
N ASP A 263 1.96 -17.87 2.89
CA ASP A 263 1.27 -18.66 3.92
C ASP A 263 1.74 -18.18 5.30
N LEU A 264 0.83 -17.61 6.07
CA LEU A 264 1.13 -16.95 7.35
C LEU A 264 0.70 -17.85 8.52
N PRO A 265 1.58 -18.07 9.52
CA PRO A 265 1.19 -18.76 10.74
C PRO A 265 0.22 -17.89 11.56
N GLN A 266 -0.46 -18.50 12.52
CA GLN A 266 -1.20 -17.73 13.52
C GLN A 266 -0.24 -16.90 14.38
N ILE A 267 -0.56 -15.62 14.52
CA ILE A 267 0.23 -14.64 15.26
C ILE A 267 -0.71 -13.88 16.18
N ASN A 268 -0.41 -13.88 17.48
CA ASN A 268 -1.10 -13.02 18.43
C ASN A 268 -0.08 -12.23 19.24
N LYS A 269 0.19 -10.99 18.80
CA LYS A 269 1.07 -10.02 19.47
C LYS A 269 0.30 -8.76 19.85
N PHE A 270 -1.01 -8.86 20.07
CA PHE A 270 -1.80 -7.71 20.53
C PHE A 270 -1.41 -7.25 21.94
N ASP A 271 -0.91 -8.18 22.76
CA ASP A 271 -0.44 -7.89 24.11
C ASP A 271 0.97 -7.26 24.13
N ASP A 272 1.68 -7.26 22.99
CA ASP A 272 2.98 -6.60 22.83
C ASP A 272 2.79 -5.10 22.53
N GLU A 273 3.84 -4.30 22.80
CA GLU A 273 3.85 -2.89 22.42
C GLU A 273 3.74 -2.73 20.89
N PHE A 274 2.84 -1.85 20.44
CA PHE A 274 2.75 -1.46 19.03
C PHE A 274 4.07 -0.85 18.55
N LEU A 275 4.41 -1.07 17.27
CA LEU A 275 5.62 -0.52 16.70
C LEU A 275 5.62 1.02 16.77
N VAL A 276 6.70 1.55 17.36
CA VAL A 276 7.02 2.98 17.39
C VAL A 276 8.19 3.34 16.46
N LYS A 277 8.87 2.34 15.89
CA LYS A 277 9.95 2.49 14.90
C LYS A 277 10.05 1.25 13.99
N TRP A 278 10.46 1.44 12.75
CA TRP A 278 10.68 0.32 11.82
C TRP A 278 11.99 -0.43 12.12
N VAL A 279 11.96 -1.76 11.95
CA VAL A 279 13.17 -2.58 12.11
C VAL A 279 14.13 -2.29 10.97
N LYS A 280 15.38 -1.95 11.27
CA LYS A 280 16.44 -1.77 10.28
C LYS A 280 17.19 -3.07 10.06
N ILE A 281 17.29 -3.49 8.80
CA ILE A 281 18.11 -4.60 8.33
C ILE A 281 19.43 -4.01 7.78
N PRO A 282 20.56 -4.16 8.49
CA PRO A 282 21.84 -3.63 8.05
C PRO A 282 22.28 -4.23 6.71
N GLU A 283 23.00 -3.46 5.89
CA GLU A 283 23.34 -3.86 4.51
C GLU A 283 24.10 -5.18 4.41
N ARG A 284 24.97 -5.47 5.38
CA ARG A 284 25.79 -6.69 5.43
C ARG A 284 25.09 -7.89 6.08
N LEU A 285 23.88 -7.70 6.61
CA LEU A 285 23.13 -8.75 7.26
C LEU A 285 21.97 -9.23 6.40
N ARG A 286 21.64 -10.51 6.55
CA ARG A 286 20.48 -11.14 5.91
C ARG A 286 19.63 -11.84 6.96
N PRO A 287 18.29 -11.86 6.79
CA PRO A 287 17.44 -12.70 7.62
C PRO A 287 17.81 -14.18 7.48
N ALA A 288 17.73 -14.92 8.58
CA ALA A 288 17.85 -16.37 8.62
C ALA A 288 16.76 -16.94 9.54
N VAL A 289 16.27 -18.13 9.23
CA VAL A 289 15.20 -18.82 9.96
C VAL A 289 15.60 -20.25 10.29
N ASN A 290 15.15 -20.78 11.42
CA ASN A 290 15.35 -22.18 11.79
C ASN A 290 14.17 -23.01 11.28
N THR A 291 14.39 -23.78 10.22
CA THR A 291 13.33 -24.54 9.55
C THR A 291 13.02 -25.87 10.24
N ARG A 292 13.87 -26.31 11.18
CA ARG A 292 13.56 -27.47 12.03
C ARG A 292 12.53 -27.09 13.10
N GLU A 293 12.68 -25.91 13.70
CA GLU A 293 11.75 -25.38 14.70
C GLU A 293 10.48 -24.82 14.04
N GLU A 294 10.62 -24.10 12.92
CA GLU A 294 9.52 -23.39 12.26
C GLU A 294 9.54 -23.62 10.74
N PRO A 295 9.14 -24.81 10.25
CA PRO A 295 9.20 -25.14 8.82
C PRO A 295 8.30 -24.25 7.94
N HIS A 296 7.23 -23.67 8.52
CA HIS A 296 6.32 -22.76 7.82
C HIS A 296 7.00 -21.45 7.38
N CYS A 297 8.10 -21.04 8.01
CA CYS A 297 8.79 -19.78 7.75
C CYS A 297 9.33 -19.62 6.32
N ILE A 298 9.58 -20.74 5.64
CA ILE A 298 9.95 -20.74 4.22
C ILE A 298 8.84 -20.12 3.35
N LYS A 299 7.57 -20.38 3.70
CA LYS A 299 6.40 -19.96 2.92
C LYS A 299 5.90 -18.55 3.25
N VAL A 300 6.44 -17.94 4.30
CA VAL A 300 6.13 -16.56 4.69
C VAL A 300 6.80 -15.56 3.74
N CYS A 301 7.90 -15.92 3.07
CA CYS A 301 8.63 -15.01 2.20
C CYS A 301 8.00 -14.95 0.80
N PRO A 302 7.40 -13.81 0.38
CA PRO A 302 6.76 -13.72 -0.93
C PRO A 302 7.77 -13.81 -2.10
N PHE A 303 9.03 -13.46 -1.83
CA PHE A 303 10.14 -13.54 -2.80
C PHE A 303 10.80 -14.92 -2.85
N LYS A 304 10.30 -15.90 -2.07
CA LYS A 304 10.87 -17.25 -1.94
C LYS A 304 12.39 -17.24 -1.66
N ALA A 305 12.84 -16.25 -0.90
CA ALA A 305 14.27 -16.02 -0.65
C ALA A 305 14.92 -17.13 0.19
N PHE A 306 14.11 -17.89 0.95
CA PHE A 306 14.50 -19.08 1.70
C PHE A 306 14.23 -20.34 0.85
N SER A 307 15.00 -20.57 -0.22
CA SER A 307 14.87 -21.81 -1.01
C SER A 307 16.09 -22.70 -0.81
N PRO A 308 15.92 -24.03 -0.63
CA PRO A 308 17.04 -24.97 -0.52
C PRO A 308 17.97 -24.96 -1.75
N SER A 309 17.48 -24.46 -2.89
CA SER A 309 18.18 -24.39 -4.18
C SER A 309 19.09 -23.17 -4.36
N GLY A 310 19.04 -22.18 -3.45
CA GLY A 310 19.84 -20.96 -3.56
C GLY A 310 20.84 -20.85 -2.43
N PHE A 311 22.12 -21.11 -2.71
CA PHE A 311 23.24 -21.02 -1.76
C PHE A 311 22.95 -21.66 -0.40
N ALA A 312 23.13 -22.98 -0.32
CA ALA A 312 23.47 -23.61 0.95
C ALA A 312 24.97 -23.38 1.20
N PRO A 313 25.40 -22.38 2.00
CA PRO A 313 26.68 -22.53 2.65
C PRO A 313 26.59 -23.80 3.50
N GLU A 314 27.56 -24.66 3.31
CA GLU A 314 27.72 -25.98 3.92
C GLU A 314 27.13 -26.09 5.33
N ALA A 315 26.07 -26.90 5.44
CA ALA A 315 25.74 -27.78 6.56
C ALA A 315 25.97 -27.24 7.99
N THR A 316 25.07 -26.37 8.45
CA THR A 316 24.25 -26.74 9.61
C THR A 316 22.81 -26.84 9.13
N SER A 317 22.34 -28.07 8.91
CA SER A 317 21.16 -28.47 8.10
C SER A 317 19.79 -27.94 8.56
N GLU A 318 19.74 -26.93 9.41
CA GLU A 318 18.53 -26.47 10.11
C GLU A 318 18.27 -24.96 9.95
N ILE A 319 19.28 -24.17 9.56
CA ILE A 319 19.14 -22.71 9.42
C ILE A 319 19.24 -22.34 7.94
N LEU A 320 18.19 -21.74 7.40
CA LEU A 320 18.21 -21.18 6.04
C LEU A 320 18.43 -19.68 6.10
N VAL A 321 19.42 -19.19 5.33
CA VAL A 321 19.72 -17.77 5.16
C VAL A 321 19.03 -17.27 3.90
N ALA A 322 18.42 -16.09 3.97
CA ALA A 322 17.79 -15.47 2.82
C ALA A 322 18.82 -15.18 1.71
N SER A 323 18.49 -15.56 0.48
CA SER A 323 19.29 -15.25 -0.72
C SER A 323 19.25 -13.76 -1.08
N GLU A 324 19.95 -13.40 -2.15
CA GLU A 324 20.03 -12.03 -2.68
C GLU A 324 18.71 -11.51 -3.22
N ASN A 325 17.77 -12.40 -3.53
CA ASN A 325 16.42 -12.06 -3.95
C ASN A 325 15.56 -11.50 -2.79
N CYS A 326 16.08 -11.43 -1.57
CA CYS A 326 15.37 -10.89 -0.43
C CYS A 326 15.22 -9.37 -0.51
N ASP A 327 13.99 -8.91 -0.77
CA ASP A 327 13.63 -7.48 -0.81
C ASP A 327 13.50 -6.84 0.60
N ARG A 328 13.94 -7.52 1.67
CA ARG A 328 13.98 -6.97 3.04
C ARG A 328 12.64 -6.45 3.58
N CYS A 329 11.52 -7.04 3.15
CA CYS A 329 10.18 -6.55 3.51
C CYS A 329 9.88 -6.59 5.01
N GLY A 330 10.36 -7.60 5.74
CA GLY A 330 10.13 -7.76 7.18
C GLY A 330 9.13 -8.84 7.57
N LEU A 331 8.40 -9.45 6.62
CA LEU A 331 7.39 -10.49 6.92
C LEU A 331 7.94 -11.62 7.79
N CYS A 332 9.06 -12.24 7.40
CA CYS A 332 9.68 -13.32 8.18
C CYS A 332 10.04 -12.88 9.61
N LEU A 333 10.56 -11.65 9.80
CA LEU A 333 10.88 -11.12 11.13
C LEU A 333 9.65 -10.97 12.02
N SER A 334 8.50 -10.65 11.41
CA SER A 334 7.25 -10.51 12.15
C SER A 334 6.54 -11.84 12.41
N CYS A 335 6.72 -12.85 11.56
CA CYS A 335 5.96 -14.11 11.63
C CYS A 335 6.71 -15.25 12.29
N CYS A 336 8.04 -15.24 12.29
CA CYS A 336 8.87 -16.37 12.70
C CYS A 336 9.67 -16.02 13.95
N ARG A 337 9.56 -16.84 15.00
CA ARG A 337 10.26 -16.61 16.28
C ARG A 337 11.76 -16.84 16.17
N SER A 338 12.17 -17.77 15.30
CA SER A 338 13.56 -18.10 15.00
C SER A 338 14.25 -17.08 14.08
N ALA A 339 13.51 -16.11 13.56
CA ALA A 339 14.05 -15.14 12.63
C ALA A 339 15.13 -14.27 13.28
N ARG A 340 16.32 -14.27 12.70
CA ARG A 340 17.48 -13.50 13.17
C ARG A 340 18.30 -12.97 12.01
N PHE A 341 19.18 -12.02 12.30
CA PHE A 341 20.12 -11.49 11.32
C PHE A 341 21.45 -12.22 11.38
N VAL A 342 21.97 -12.63 10.22
CA VAL A 342 23.29 -13.26 10.08
C VAL A 342 24.12 -12.53 9.04
N ALA A 343 25.44 -12.53 9.23
CA ALA A 343 26.40 -12.11 8.22
C ALA A 343 26.83 -13.34 7.42
N VAL A 344 26.84 -13.24 6.09
CA VAL A 344 27.43 -14.26 5.23
C VAL A 344 28.85 -13.79 4.91
N ILE A 345 29.86 -14.52 5.40
CA ILE A 345 31.26 -14.25 5.13
C ILE A 345 31.73 -15.30 4.13
N SER A 346 31.94 -14.92 2.88
CA SER A 346 32.59 -15.77 1.88
C SER A 346 34.11 -15.60 2.00
N PRO A 347 34.92 -16.66 2.02
CA PRO A 347 36.37 -16.54 1.85
C PRO A 347 36.68 -16.02 0.44
N GLU A 348 37.63 -15.07 0.34
CA GLU A 348 38.18 -14.58 -0.92
C GLU A 348 38.94 -15.65 -1.71
#